data_AF-A0A0A6VTY7-F1
#
_entry.id   AF-A0A0A6VTY7-F1
#
_cell.length_a   1.000
_cell.length_b   1.000
_cell.length_c   1.000
_cell.angle_alpha   90.00
_cell.angle_beta   90.00
_cell.angle_gamma   90.00
#
_symmetry.space_group_name_H-M   'P 1'
#
loop_
_entity.id
_entity.type
_entity.pdbx_description
1 polymer ?
#
loop_
_entity_poly.entity_id
_entity_poly.type
_entity_poly.pdbx_seq_one_letter_code
_entity_poly.pdbx_strand_id
1 'polypeptide(L)'
;MFKKDKSRSRRPAASHAEAVQHVAEGGVAIYWRPGCPFCGMLERGLGPDAERAMWTNIWEDRDALAFVESLNDGNATVPTVVTRDEHFVAASPAQVAAARGLIAEAGKVL
;
A
#
# COMPACT_ATOMS: atom_id res chain seq x y z
N MET A 1 -13.03 1.96 20.87
CA MET A 1 -13.36 2.89 19.76
C MET A 1 -12.12 3.72 19.44
N PHE A 2 -11.31 3.27 18.47
CA PHE A 2 -10.08 3.99 18.10
C PHE A 2 -10.48 5.31 17.44
N LYS A 3 -10.22 6.42 18.13
CA LYS A 3 -10.41 7.77 17.57
C LYS A 3 -9.47 7.89 16.38
N LYS A 4 -10.02 8.26 15.21
CA LYS A 4 -9.26 8.54 13.98
C LYS A 4 -8.38 9.77 14.22
N ASP A 5 -7.23 9.58 14.85
CA ASP A 5 -6.21 10.61 15.00
C ASP A 5 -5.58 10.86 13.63
N LYS A 6 -6.03 11.93 12.98
CA LYS A 6 -5.56 12.39 11.66
C LYS A 6 -4.11 12.90 11.67
N SER A 7 -3.41 12.90 12.81
CA SER A 7 -2.09 13.52 12.94
C SER A 7 -0.89 12.61 12.66
N ARG A 8 -1.06 11.27 12.55
CA ARG A 8 0.07 10.31 12.65
C ARG A 8 0.55 9.61 11.36
N SER A 9 0.07 9.98 10.19
CA SER A 9 0.77 9.77 8.91
C SER A 9 0.14 10.66 7.85
N ARG A 10 0.96 11.47 7.18
CA ARG A 10 0.53 12.49 6.19
C ARG A 10 1.03 12.17 4.78
N ARG A 11 1.24 10.89 4.44
CA ARG A 11 1.57 10.59 3.05
C ARG A 11 0.36 10.99 2.20
N PRO A 12 0.54 11.81 1.15
CA PRO A 12 -0.52 12.06 0.19
C PRO A 12 -1.07 10.71 -0.30
N ALA A 13 -2.38 10.56 -0.25
CA ALA A 13 -3.05 9.33 -0.65
C ALA A 13 -3.67 9.53 -2.04
N ALA A 14 -3.31 8.67 -2.97
CA ALA A 14 -4.01 8.53 -4.24
C ALA A 14 -5.33 7.77 -4.03
N SER A 15 -6.29 8.00 -4.92
CA SER A 15 -7.52 7.22 -4.98
C SER A 15 -7.27 5.76 -5.35
N HIS A 16 -8.25 4.91 -5.08
CA HIS A 16 -8.24 3.53 -5.54
C HIS A 16 -8.15 3.43 -7.07
N ALA A 17 -8.85 4.31 -7.80
CA ALA A 17 -8.84 4.32 -9.26
C ALA A 17 -7.43 4.59 -9.82
N GLU A 18 -6.71 5.55 -9.24
CA GLU A 18 -5.31 5.84 -9.59
C GLU A 18 -4.39 4.66 -9.26
N ALA A 19 -4.61 3.99 -8.13
CA ALA A 19 -3.85 2.78 -7.78
C ALA A 19 -4.10 1.63 -8.76
N VAL A 20 -5.34 1.40 -9.18
CA VAL A 20 -5.69 0.39 -10.19
C VAL A 20 -5.01 0.71 -11.52
N GLN A 21 -5.06 1.96 -11.97
CA GLN A 21 -4.39 2.37 -13.20
C GLN A 21 -2.87 2.19 -13.09
N HIS A 22 -2.26 2.64 -11.99
CA HIS A 22 -0.82 2.50 -11.77
C HIS A 22 -0.37 1.03 -11.81
N VAL A 23 -1.12 0.13 -11.18
CA VAL A 23 -0.88 -1.31 -11.25
C VAL A 23 -1.06 -1.83 -12.68
N ALA A 24 -2.13 -1.41 -13.38
CA ALA A 24 -2.35 -1.77 -14.77
C ALA A 24 -1.21 -1.30 -15.70
N GLU A 25 -0.47 -0.24 -15.33
CA GLU A 25 0.73 0.27 -16.03
C GLU A 25 2.05 -0.40 -15.57
N GLY A 26 1.99 -1.30 -14.60
CA GLY A 26 3.14 -2.11 -14.14
C GLY A 26 3.77 -1.61 -12.86
N GLY A 27 3.15 -0.61 -12.22
CA GLY A 27 3.53 -0.08 -10.93
C GLY A 27 3.11 -0.94 -9.74
N VAL A 28 3.45 -0.46 -8.54
CA VAL A 28 3.12 -1.11 -7.26
C VAL A 28 2.22 -0.20 -6.45
N ALA A 29 1.06 -0.70 -6.04
CA ALA A 29 0.16 -0.01 -5.12
C ALA A 29 0.31 -0.55 -3.69
N ILE A 30 0.26 0.35 -2.71
CA ILE A 30 0.30 0.06 -1.29
C ILE A 30 -0.92 0.67 -0.62
N TYR A 31 -1.80 -0.19 -0.12
CA TYR A 31 -2.98 0.19 0.65
C TYR A 31 -2.62 0.30 2.13
N TRP A 32 -2.92 1.43 2.74
CA TRP A 32 -2.49 1.76 4.10
C TRP A 32 -3.57 2.53 4.87
N ARG A 33 -3.30 2.81 6.16
CA ARG A 33 -4.11 3.72 6.98
C ARG A 33 -3.27 4.43 8.06
N PRO A 34 -3.67 5.64 8.53
CA PRO A 34 -3.00 6.32 9.62
C PRO A 34 -2.91 5.51 10.92
N GLY A 35 -1.77 5.60 11.59
CA GLY A 35 -1.53 4.93 12.88
C GLY A 35 -1.24 3.42 12.81
N CYS A 36 -1.17 2.84 11.61
CA CYS A 36 -0.78 1.45 11.39
C CYS A 36 0.74 1.26 11.59
N PRO A 37 1.19 0.51 12.62
CA PRO A 37 2.62 0.36 12.91
C PRO A 37 3.37 -0.39 11.79
N PHE A 38 2.73 -1.39 11.18
CA PHE A 38 3.30 -2.14 10.05
C PHE A 38 3.40 -1.30 8.77
N CYS A 39 2.45 -0.38 8.55
CA CYS A 39 2.51 0.54 7.42
C CYS A 39 3.69 1.51 7.57
N GLY A 40 3.92 2.03 8.78
CA GLY A 40 5.11 2.83 9.06
C GLY A 40 6.41 2.02 9.01
N MET A 41 6.38 0.74 9.39
CA MET A 41 7.53 -0.17 9.22
C MET A 41 7.86 -0.37 7.74
N LEU A 42 6.85 -0.64 6.89
CA LEU A 42 7.02 -0.78 5.46
C LEU A 42 7.59 0.50 4.85
N GLU A 43 6.98 1.65 5.12
CA GLU A 43 7.43 2.94 4.57
C GLU A 43 8.90 3.24 4.93
N ARG A 44 9.27 3.11 6.22
CA ARG A 44 10.68 3.27 6.64
C ARG A 44 11.59 2.25 6.00
N GLY A 45 11.11 1.01 5.88
CA GLY A 45 11.83 -0.11 5.30
C GLY A 45 11.94 -0.04 3.78
N LEU A 46 11.16 0.80 3.09
CA LEU A 46 11.34 1.10 1.67
C LEU A 46 12.28 2.30 1.47
N GLY A 47 12.29 3.25 2.41
CA GLY A 47 13.16 4.42 2.32
C GLY A 47 12.83 5.26 1.08
N PRO A 48 13.84 5.71 0.29
CA PRO A 48 13.59 6.51 -0.91
C PRO A 48 12.73 5.80 -1.97
N ASP A 49 12.78 4.46 -2.04
CA ASP A 49 11.97 3.69 -2.99
C ASP A 49 10.47 3.81 -2.70
N ALA A 50 10.07 4.22 -1.48
CA ALA A 50 8.67 4.39 -1.13
C ALA A 50 7.94 5.36 -2.08
N GLU A 51 8.64 6.40 -2.58
CA GLU A 51 8.09 7.41 -3.51
C GLU A 51 7.75 6.85 -4.89
N ARG A 52 8.23 5.64 -5.21
CA ARG A 52 7.97 4.98 -6.50
C ARG A 52 6.73 4.09 -6.47
N ALA A 53 6.12 3.89 -5.30
CA ALA A 53 4.86 3.19 -5.15
C ALA A 53 3.69 4.17 -5.06
N MET A 54 2.51 3.73 -5.49
CA MET A 54 1.26 4.45 -5.30
C MET A 54 0.67 4.12 -3.93
N TRP A 55 0.40 5.12 -3.09
CA TRP A 55 -0.11 4.90 -1.74
C TRP A 55 -1.57 5.30 -1.62
N THR A 56 -2.44 4.38 -1.20
CA THR A 56 -3.89 4.61 -1.10
C THR A 56 -4.38 4.37 0.33
N ASN A 57 -5.06 5.37 0.90
CA ASN A 57 -5.57 5.31 2.26
C ASN A 57 -6.98 4.72 2.30
N ILE A 58 -7.12 3.52 2.86
CA ILE A 58 -8.41 2.80 2.91
C ILE A 58 -9.46 3.47 3.81
N TRP A 59 -9.11 4.46 4.62
CA TRP A 59 -10.08 5.21 5.42
C TRP A 59 -10.73 6.37 4.69
N GLU A 60 -10.11 6.82 3.60
CA GLU A 60 -10.52 8.01 2.84
C GLU A 60 -11.20 7.64 1.52
N ASP A 61 -10.96 6.42 1.02
CA ASP A 61 -11.57 5.88 -0.19
C ASP A 61 -12.31 4.57 0.15
N ARG A 62 -13.62 4.54 -0.12
CA ARG A 62 -14.48 3.39 0.17
C ARG A 62 -14.22 2.22 -0.78
N ASP A 63 -13.82 2.50 -2.01
CA ASP A 63 -13.51 1.46 -2.99
C ASP A 63 -12.17 0.82 -2.64
N ALA A 64 -11.22 1.61 -2.14
CA ALA A 64 -9.97 1.08 -1.58
C ALA A 64 -10.23 0.13 -0.39
N LEU A 65 -11.13 0.50 0.52
CA LEU A 65 -11.52 -0.38 1.65
C LEU A 65 -12.11 -1.69 1.15
N ALA A 66 -13.12 -1.62 0.27
CA ALA A 66 -13.80 -2.79 -0.26
C ALA A 66 -12.85 -3.70 -1.04
N PHE A 67 -11.92 -3.11 -1.80
CA PHE A 67 -10.88 -3.85 -2.50
C PHE A 67 -9.92 -4.56 -1.54
N VAL A 68 -9.45 -3.89 -0.49
CA VAL A 68 -8.60 -4.55 0.50
C VAL A 68 -9.34 -5.67 1.23
N GLU A 69 -10.62 -5.47 1.57
CA GLU A 69 -11.45 -6.51 2.18
C GLU A 69 -11.61 -7.71 1.24
N SER A 70 -11.82 -7.50 -0.06
CA SER A 70 -11.94 -8.60 -1.02
C SER A 70 -10.66 -9.42 -1.19
N LEU A 71 -9.49 -8.79 -1.01
CA LEU A 71 -8.18 -9.46 -1.06
C LEU A 71 -7.82 -10.23 0.23
N ASN A 72 -8.51 -9.95 1.34
CA ASN A 72 -8.11 -10.40 2.68
C ASN A 72 -9.28 -11.01 3.49
N ASP A 73 -10.07 -11.88 2.85
CA ASP A 73 -11.17 -12.62 3.50
C ASP A 73 -12.20 -11.72 4.24
N GLY A 74 -12.49 -10.55 3.65
CA GLY A 74 -13.39 -9.55 4.23
C GLY A 74 -12.75 -8.63 5.28
N ASN A 75 -11.44 -8.72 5.51
CA ASN A 75 -10.74 -7.91 6.50
C ASN A 75 -10.06 -6.69 5.88
N ALA A 76 -10.17 -5.55 6.55
CA ALA A 76 -9.46 -4.32 6.20
C ALA A 76 -7.95 -4.37 6.60
N THR A 77 -7.25 -5.41 6.17
CA THR A 77 -5.86 -5.72 6.55
C THR A 77 -4.87 -4.87 5.75
N VAL A 78 -3.98 -4.18 6.45
CA VAL A 78 -2.97 -3.29 5.86
C VAL A 78 -1.63 -3.41 6.62
N PRO A 79 -0.48 -3.13 5.97
CA PRO A 79 -0.35 -2.70 4.57
C PRO A 79 -0.54 -3.84 3.58
N THR A 80 -1.38 -3.65 2.56
CA THR A 80 -1.56 -4.60 1.46
C THR A 80 -0.85 -4.06 0.23
N VAL A 81 0.14 -4.81 -0.26
CA VAL A 81 0.91 -4.51 -1.49
C VAL A 81 0.24 -5.23 -2.64
N VAL A 82 0.10 -4.55 -3.78
CA VAL A 82 -0.56 -5.08 -4.98
C VAL A 82 0.28 -4.74 -6.21
N THR A 83 0.48 -5.74 -7.06
CA THR A 83 1.07 -5.63 -8.40
C THR A 83 0.09 -6.21 -9.43
N ARG A 84 0.50 -6.31 -10.71
CA ARG A 84 -0.33 -6.97 -11.73
C ARG A 84 -0.56 -8.45 -11.44
N ASP A 85 0.44 -9.10 -10.84
CA ASP A 85 0.52 -10.55 -10.77
C ASP A 85 0.19 -11.09 -9.38
N GLU A 86 0.36 -10.27 -8.33
CA GLU A 86 0.22 -10.73 -6.96
C GLU A 86 -0.22 -9.63 -5.99
N HIS A 87 -0.71 -10.06 -4.83
CA HIS A 87 -0.91 -9.22 -3.66
C HIS A 87 -0.44 -9.93 -2.38
N PHE A 88 0.01 -9.16 -1.40
CA PHE A 88 0.38 -9.69 -0.08
C PHE A 88 0.34 -8.62 1.00
N VAL A 89 0.19 -9.05 2.25
CA VAL A 89 0.29 -8.18 3.43
C VAL A 89 1.76 -8.06 3.85
N ALA A 90 2.29 -6.84 3.93
CA ALA A 90 3.68 -6.59 4.29
C ALA A 90 3.86 -6.28 5.79
N ALA A 91 3.87 -7.33 6.61
CA ALA A 91 3.95 -7.24 8.08
C ALA A 91 5.26 -7.82 8.68
N SER A 92 6.23 -8.20 7.84
CA SER A 92 7.53 -8.75 8.25
C SER A 92 8.70 -8.16 7.44
N PRO A 93 9.95 -8.26 7.92
CA PRO A 93 11.12 -7.80 7.18
C PRO A 93 11.28 -8.45 5.80
N ALA A 94 10.97 -9.74 5.67
CA ALA A 94 11.03 -10.45 4.39
C ALA A 94 10.04 -9.87 3.37
N GLN A 95 8.83 -9.51 3.80
CA GLN A 95 7.82 -8.91 2.93
C GLN A 95 8.17 -7.44 2.58
N VAL A 96 8.83 -6.71 3.47
CA VAL A 96 9.39 -5.39 3.14
C VAL A 96 10.45 -5.51 2.05
N ALA A 97 11.35 -6.49 2.15
CA ALA A 97 12.35 -6.75 1.12
C ALA A 97 11.71 -7.16 -0.23
N ALA A 98 10.68 -8.01 -0.20
CA ALA A 98 9.91 -8.38 -1.38
C ALA A 98 9.27 -7.15 -2.05
N ALA A 99 8.58 -6.30 -1.26
CA ALA A 99 7.98 -5.06 -1.76
C ALA A 99 9.01 -4.13 -2.41
N ARG A 100 10.20 -4.00 -1.79
CA ARG A 100 11.29 -3.20 -2.36
C ARG A 100 11.76 -3.75 -3.71
N GLY A 101 11.90 -5.08 -3.82
CA GLY A 101 12.27 -5.73 -5.07
C GLY A 101 11.26 -5.44 -6.18
N LEU A 102 9.96 -5.62 -5.89
CA LEU A 102 8.89 -5.34 -6.85
C LEU A 102 8.87 -3.88 -7.31
N ILE A 103 9.03 -2.93 -6.37
CA ILE A 103 9.12 -1.50 -6.70
C ILE A 103 10.35 -1.22 -7.58
N ALA A 104 11.48 -1.87 -7.27
CA ALA A 104 12.71 -1.71 -8.04
C ALA A 104 12.53 -2.17 -9.49
N GLU A 105 11.89 -3.32 -9.71
CA GLU A 105 11.61 -3.87 -11.05
C GLU A 105 10.57 -3.04 -11.81
N ALA A 106 9.51 -2.55 -11.14
CA ALA A 106 8.47 -1.74 -11.78
C ALA A 106 9.01 -0.48 -12.47
N GLY A 107 10.03 0.17 -11.88
CA GLY A 107 10.66 1.35 -12.51
C GLY A 107 11.62 1.05 -13.65
N LYS A 108 11.79 -0.21 -14.07
CA LYS A 108 12.57 -0.59 -15.26
C LYS A 108 11.71 -0.74 -16.51
N VAL A 109 10.38 -0.69 -16.37
CA VAL A 109 9.40 -0.95 -17.45
C VAL A 109 8.97 0.35 -18.18
N LEU A 110 9.48 1.51 -17.74
CA LEU A 110 9.26 2.82 -18.36
C LEU A 110 10.42 3.24 -19.26
#